data_AF-A0A8J5HFX7-F1
#
_entry.id   AF-A0A8J5HFX7-F1
#
_cell.length_a   1.000
_cell.length_b   1.000
_cell.length_c   1.000
_cell.angle_alpha   90.00
_cell.angle_beta   90.00
_cell.angle_gamma   90.00
#
_symmetry.space_group_name_H-M   'P 1'
#
loop_
_entity.id
_entity.type
_entity.pdbx_description
1 polymer ?
#
loop_
_entity_poly.entity_id
_entity_poly.type
_entity_poly.pdbx_seq_one_letter_code
_entity_poly.pdbx_strand_id
1 'polypeptide(L)'
;MDYRQFLVISIGTGVHKQTEREATSDMVDIYASLIFQALESEGNYLRIQDDTLTGVAASVDNSTKWNLRNLFRIGENLLEKPASRVNLETGQSVPVVDGEGGTMSNKERLVKFAKTLSDERKLRQENLIIYVEACESGSIFEGLMPEDLNVYVTTASNAVESSWGTYCPGMDPPPPPEYMTCLGDLYSVAWMEDRFEFYT
;
A
#
# COMPACT_ATOMS: atom_id res chain seq x y z
N MET A 1 8.39 15.11 9.16
CA MET A 1 7.17 15.17 8.35
C MET A 1 5.94 14.92 9.21
N ASP A 2 4.90 15.75 9.19
CA ASP A 2 3.67 15.46 9.95
C ASP A 2 2.79 14.45 9.20
N TYR A 3 2.72 13.19 9.65
CA TYR A 3 1.94 12.13 8.98
C TYR A 3 0.43 12.41 8.93
N ARG A 4 -0.09 13.33 9.75
CA ARG A 4 -1.49 13.76 9.67
C ARG A 4 -1.82 14.46 8.34
N GLN A 5 -0.79 14.92 7.63
CA GLN A 5 -0.91 15.57 6.32
C GLN A 5 -0.85 14.58 5.15
N PHE A 6 -0.55 13.30 5.42
CA PHE A 6 -0.44 12.28 4.38
C PHE A 6 -1.77 11.57 4.20
N LEU A 7 -2.08 11.24 2.95
CA LEU A 7 -3.09 10.27 2.57
C LEU A 7 -2.37 9.12 1.86
N VAL A 8 -2.42 7.94 2.45
CA VAL A 8 -1.67 6.77 1.98
C VAL A 8 -2.65 5.70 1.52
N ILE A 9 -2.54 5.31 0.26
CA ILE A 9 -3.26 4.17 -0.32
C ILE A 9 -2.22 3.09 -0.61
N SER A 10 -2.40 1.93 0.01
CA SER A 10 -1.58 0.74 -0.16
C SER A 10 -2.42 -0.31 -0.87
N ILE A 11 -2.03 -0.71 -2.07
CA ILE A 11 -2.75 -1.68 -2.90
C ILE A 11 -1.84 -2.88 -3.10
N GLY A 12 -2.22 -4.04 -2.61
CA GLY A 12 -1.48 -5.25 -2.90
C GLY A 12 -2.04 -6.05 -4.07
N THR A 13 -1.21 -6.92 -4.62
CA THR A 13 -1.53 -7.79 -5.76
C THR A 13 -2.32 -9.04 -5.38
N GLY A 14 -2.59 -9.20 -4.09
CA GLY A 14 -3.25 -10.37 -3.50
C GLY A 14 -2.29 -11.52 -3.25
N VAL A 15 -2.55 -12.29 -2.20
CA VAL A 15 -1.68 -13.40 -1.76
C VAL A 15 -2.42 -14.72 -1.76
N HIS A 16 -1.67 -15.81 -1.92
CA HIS A 16 -2.22 -17.16 -1.88
C HIS A 16 -2.70 -17.51 -0.47
N LYS A 17 -3.91 -18.05 -0.34
CA LYS A 17 -4.52 -18.41 0.96
C LYS A 17 -3.71 -19.43 1.81
N GLN A 18 -2.76 -20.15 1.20
CA GLN A 18 -2.01 -21.24 1.86
C GLN A 18 -0.47 -21.09 1.81
N THR A 19 0.05 -20.13 1.04
CA THR A 19 1.51 -19.92 0.92
C THR A 19 1.86 -18.66 1.70
N GLU A 20 3.10 -18.61 2.22
CA GLU A 20 3.65 -17.52 3.04
C GLU A 20 3.03 -16.16 2.68
N ARG A 21 2.42 -15.52 3.68
CA ARG A 21 2.15 -14.08 3.66
C ARG A 21 3.37 -13.40 3.05
N GLU A 22 3.17 -12.50 2.11
CA GLU A 22 4.23 -11.60 1.67
C GLU A 22 4.65 -10.78 2.89
N ALA A 23 5.66 -11.27 3.63
CA ALA A 23 5.97 -10.75 4.96
C ALA A 23 6.34 -9.26 4.91
N THR A 24 6.99 -8.83 3.83
CA THR A 24 7.18 -7.43 3.49
C THR A 24 5.87 -6.64 3.50
N SER A 25 4.87 -7.07 2.73
CA SER A 25 3.57 -6.40 2.64
C SER A 25 2.85 -6.36 3.99
N ASP A 26 2.87 -7.46 4.74
CA ASP A 26 2.24 -7.55 6.07
C ASP A 26 2.91 -6.60 7.07
N MET A 27 4.25 -6.58 7.10
CA MET A 27 5.02 -5.72 8.01
C MET A 27 4.83 -4.25 7.69
N VAL A 28 4.84 -3.87 6.40
CA VAL A 28 4.54 -2.49 5.96
C VAL A 28 3.11 -2.10 6.35
N ASP A 29 2.13 -2.99 6.19
CA ASP A 29 0.74 -2.73 6.58
C ASP A 29 0.58 -2.54 8.10
N ILE A 30 1.25 -3.39 8.90
CA ILE A 30 1.30 -3.27 10.37
C ILE A 30 1.94 -1.94 10.78
N TYR A 31 3.09 -1.61 10.20
CA TYR A 31 3.84 -0.42 10.55
C TYR A 31 3.08 0.87 10.20
N ALA A 32 2.53 0.95 8.99
CA ALA A 32 1.68 2.06 8.58
C ALA A 32 0.44 2.16 9.47
N SER A 33 -0.26 1.05 9.72
CA SER A 33 -1.44 1.01 10.58
C SER A 33 -1.14 1.49 11.99
N LEU A 34 0.00 1.10 12.57
CA LEU A 34 0.44 1.55 13.89
C LEU A 34 0.67 3.06 13.92
N ILE A 35 1.40 3.61 12.94
CA ILE A 35 1.66 5.05 12.85
C ILE A 35 0.37 5.85 12.76
N PHE A 36 -0.54 5.48 11.87
CA PHE A 36 -1.78 6.23 11.67
C PHE A 36 -2.77 6.08 12.85
N GLN A 37 -2.77 4.94 13.55
CA GLN A 37 -3.53 4.76 14.80
C GLN A 37 -2.94 5.61 15.94
N ALA A 38 -1.63 5.59 16.13
CA ALA A 38 -0.96 6.37 17.18
C ALA A 38 -1.14 7.88 17.02
N LEU A 39 -1.43 8.34 15.79
CA LEU A 39 -1.64 9.74 15.45
C LEU A 39 -3.13 10.13 15.29
N GLU A 40 -4.05 9.26 15.71
CA GLU A 40 -5.51 9.49 15.60
C GLU A 40 -5.93 9.87 14.17
N SER A 41 -5.29 9.24 13.18
CA SER A 41 -5.41 9.53 11.76
C SER A 41 -5.65 8.26 10.95
N GLU A 42 -6.32 7.25 11.52
CA GLU A 42 -6.56 5.95 10.86
C GLU A 42 -7.30 6.12 9.53
N GLY A 43 -8.13 7.15 9.42
CA GLY A 43 -8.86 7.49 8.20
C GLY A 43 -7.96 7.81 7.00
N ASN A 44 -6.70 8.18 7.25
CA ASN A 44 -5.73 8.59 6.25
C ASN A 44 -4.94 7.44 5.63
N TYR A 45 -5.08 6.22 6.16
CA TYR A 45 -4.45 5.02 5.61
C TYR A 45 -5.50 4.05 5.06
N LEU A 46 -5.36 3.65 3.80
CA LEU A 46 -6.25 2.68 3.14
C LEU A 46 -5.42 1.54 2.57
N ARG A 47 -5.61 0.34 3.11
CA ARG A 47 -5.10 -0.90 2.53
C ARG A 47 -6.19 -1.60 1.72
N ILE A 48 -5.90 -1.96 0.48
CA ILE A 48 -6.76 -2.79 -0.39
C ILE A 48 -5.96 -4.05 -0.76
N GLN A 49 -6.45 -5.19 -0.31
CA GLN A 49 -5.74 -6.47 -0.42
C GLN A 49 -6.73 -7.63 -0.53
N ASP A 50 -6.41 -8.65 -1.33
CA ASP A 50 -7.15 -9.91 -1.35
C ASP A 50 -6.26 -11.07 -0.89
N ASP A 51 -6.52 -11.60 0.31
CA ASP A 51 -5.78 -12.73 0.90
C ASP A 51 -6.45 -14.09 0.61
N THR A 52 -7.34 -14.12 -0.37
CA THR A 52 -8.17 -15.30 -0.68
C THR A 52 -7.88 -15.90 -2.05
N LEU A 53 -6.82 -15.42 -2.73
CA LEU A 53 -6.44 -15.95 -4.03
C LEU A 53 -6.04 -17.43 -3.92
N THR A 54 -6.47 -18.21 -4.90
CA THR A 54 -6.22 -19.65 -4.98
C THR A 54 -5.98 -20.08 -6.42
N GLY A 55 -5.25 -21.19 -6.59
CA GLY A 55 -4.97 -21.78 -7.90
C GLY A 55 -4.23 -20.80 -8.81
N VAL A 56 -4.62 -20.77 -10.09
CA VAL A 56 -3.92 -19.93 -11.09
C VAL A 56 -4.09 -18.42 -10.88
N ALA A 57 -5.08 -18.00 -10.09
CA ALA A 57 -5.27 -16.59 -9.75
C ALA A 57 -4.20 -16.10 -8.76
N ALA A 58 -3.54 -16.99 -8.02
CA ALA A 58 -2.43 -16.64 -7.14
C ALA A 58 -1.05 -16.83 -7.81
N SER A 59 -1.03 -17.21 -9.09
CA SER A 59 0.20 -17.35 -9.86
C SER A 59 0.63 -15.98 -10.36
N VAL A 60 1.85 -15.56 -10.03
CA VAL A 60 2.42 -14.26 -10.44
C VAL A 60 2.86 -14.24 -11.92
N ASP A 61 3.04 -15.40 -12.54
CA ASP A 61 3.58 -15.59 -13.90
C ASP A 61 2.52 -16.03 -14.93
N ASN A 62 1.28 -16.27 -14.52
CA ASN A 62 0.23 -16.78 -15.42
C ASN A 62 -0.54 -15.65 -16.12
N SER A 63 -0.07 -15.28 -17.30
CA SER A 63 -0.64 -14.22 -18.14
C SER A 63 -1.69 -14.71 -19.15
N THR A 64 -2.29 -15.89 -18.96
CA THR A 64 -3.32 -16.37 -19.89
C THR A 64 -4.52 -15.41 -19.91
N LYS A 65 -5.10 -15.19 -21.09
CA LYS A 65 -6.24 -14.26 -21.29
C LYS A 65 -7.41 -14.54 -20.35
N TRP A 66 -7.65 -15.82 -20.03
CA TRP A 66 -8.67 -16.23 -19.08
C TRP A 66 -8.30 -15.82 -17.65
N ASN A 67 -7.05 -16.05 -17.22
CA ASN A 67 -6.60 -15.64 -15.89
C ASN A 67 -6.65 -14.12 -15.71
N LEU A 68 -6.20 -13.35 -16.71
CA LEU A 68 -6.25 -11.88 -16.66
C LEU A 68 -7.69 -11.34 -16.52
N ARG A 69 -8.65 -11.93 -17.25
CA ARG A 69 -10.08 -11.59 -17.08
C ARG A 69 -10.62 -11.99 -15.72
N ASN A 70 -10.15 -13.12 -15.18
CA ASN A 70 -10.53 -13.56 -13.84
C ASN A 70 -9.98 -12.61 -12.76
N LEU A 71 -8.71 -12.20 -12.86
CA LEU A 71 -8.08 -11.20 -11.99
C LEU A 71 -8.79 -9.85 -12.06
N PHE A 72 -9.17 -9.40 -13.26
CA PHE A 72 -9.98 -8.18 -13.42
C PHE A 72 -11.29 -8.26 -12.63
N ARG A 73 -12.04 -9.37 -12.77
CA ARG A 73 -13.28 -9.59 -12.02
C ARG A 73 -13.06 -9.70 -10.51
N ILE A 74 -11.94 -10.28 -10.08
CA ILE A 74 -11.57 -10.31 -8.66
C ILE A 74 -11.37 -8.89 -8.14
N GLY A 75 -10.66 -8.04 -8.89
CA GLY A 75 -10.50 -6.62 -8.58
C GLY A 75 -11.84 -5.87 -8.49
N GLU A 76 -12.74 -6.08 -9.44
CA GLU A 76 -14.09 -5.48 -9.40
C GLU A 76 -14.87 -5.90 -8.14
N ASN A 77 -14.81 -7.18 -7.77
CA ASN A 77 -15.46 -7.66 -6.56
C ASN A 77 -14.78 -7.13 -5.28
N LEU A 78 -13.46 -6.95 -5.31
CA LEU A 78 -12.69 -6.43 -4.18
C LEU A 78 -13.10 -4.98 -3.85
N LEU A 79 -13.48 -4.19 -4.85
CA LEU A 79 -13.99 -2.83 -4.65
C LEU A 79 -15.28 -2.79 -3.83
N GLU A 80 -16.13 -3.81 -3.95
CA GLU A 80 -17.41 -3.89 -3.23
C GLU A 80 -17.27 -4.53 -1.83
N LYS A 81 -16.13 -5.17 -1.52
CA LYS A 81 -15.85 -5.70 -0.17
C LYS A 81 -15.65 -4.55 0.84
N PRO A 82 -15.97 -4.77 2.13
CA PRO A 82 -15.66 -3.82 3.19
C PRO A 82 -14.17 -3.47 3.21
N ALA A 83 -13.87 -2.19 3.43
CA ALA A 83 -12.52 -1.77 3.73
C ALA A 83 -12.05 -2.40 5.04
N SER A 84 -10.79 -2.83 5.07
CA SER A 84 -10.20 -3.51 6.22
C SER A 84 -8.97 -2.78 6.74
N ARG A 85 -8.56 -3.19 7.94
CA ARG A 85 -7.32 -2.79 8.60
C ARG A 85 -6.74 -4.00 9.30
N VAL A 86 -5.43 -4.01 9.53
CA VAL A 86 -4.82 -5.04 10.36
C VAL A 86 -5.16 -4.84 11.83
N ASN A 87 -5.53 -5.92 12.51
CA ASN A 87 -5.57 -5.98 13.96
C ASN A 87 -4.12 -6.15 14.46
N LEU A 88 -3.62 -5.18 15.23
CA LEU A 88 -2.23 -5.15 15.68
C LEU A 88 -1.87 -6.25 16.68
N GLU A 89 -2.85 -6.85 17.36
CA GLU A 89 -2.61 -7.96 18.29
C GLU A 89 -2.52 -9.30 17.55
N THR A 90 -3.37 -9.51 16.54
CA THR A 90 -3.48 -10.80 15.85
C THR A 90 -2.79 -10.85 14.49
N GLY A 91 -2.41 -9.69 13.93
CA GLY A 91 -1.89 -9.55 12.57
C GLY A 91 -2.91 -9.97 11.49
N GLN A 92 -4.21 -9.98 11.81
CA GLN A 92 -5.27 -10.38 10.87
C GLN A 92 -6.00 -9.15 10.33
N SER A 93 -6.36 -9.21 9.04
CA SER A 93 -7.20 -8.20 8.40
C SER A 93 -8.63 -8.27 8.94
N VAL A 94 -9.14 -7.16 9.47
CA VAL A 94 -10.49 -7.04 10.01
C VAL A 94 -11.23 -5.86 9.37
N PRO A 95 -12.55 -5.96 9.12
CA PRO A 95 -13.33 -4.85 8.58
C PRO A 95 -13.25 -3.60 9.47
N VAL A 96 -13.23 -2.43 8.84
CA VAL A 96 -13.34 -1.14 9.53
C VAL A 96 -14.83 -0.88 9.78
N VAL A 97 -15.21 -0.89 11.07
CA VAL A 97 -16.56 -0.57 11.53
C VAL A 97 -16.62 0.88 12.03
N ASP A 98 -17.71 1.58 11.73
CA ASP A 98 -17.99 2.90 12.28
C ASP A 98 -18.63 2.81 13.69
N GLY A 99 -18.91 3.98 14.29
CA GLY A 99 -19.49 4.07 15.63
C GLY A 99 -20.92 3.54 15.75
N GLU A 100 -21.60 3.28 14.63
CA GLU A 100 -22.95 2.72 14.56
C GLU A 100 -22.93 1.22 14.16
N GLY A 101 -21.73 0.65 13.96
CA GLY A 101 -21.55 -0.73 13.52
C GLY A 101 -21.71 -0.95 12.01
N GLY A 102 -21.78 0.12 11.23
CA GLY A 102 -21.75 0.09 9.78
C GLY A 102 -20.33 -0.15 9.23
N THR A 103 -20.23 -0.52 7.96
CA THR A 103 -18.96 -0.67 7.24
C THR A 103 -19.02 0.06 5.92
N MET A 104 -17.90 0.64 5.48
CA MET A 104 -17.75 1.20 4.14
C MET A 104 -17.00 0.22 3.23
N SER A 105 -17.40 0.13 1.97
CA SER A 105 -16.66 -0.61 0.94
C SER A 105 -15.32 0.04 0.57
N ASN A 106 -14.43 -0.73 -0.05
CA ASN A 106 -13.17 -0.22 -0.62
C ASN A 106 -13.43 0.90 -1.64
N LYS A 107 -14.45 0.74 -2.49
CA LYS A 107 -14.89 1.74 -3.46
C LYS A 107 -15.30 3.06 -2.81
N GLU A 108 -16.13 3.01 -1.76
CA GLU A 108 -16.55 4.22 -1.05
C GLU A 108 -15.38 4.91 -0.36
N ARG A 109 -14.42 4.14 0.18
CA ARG A 109 -13.18 4.72 0.73
C ARG A 109 -12.29 5.35 -0.32
N LEU A 110 -12.13 4.75 -1.50
CA LEU A 110 -11.38 5.34 -2.61
C LEU A 110 -12.01 6.66 -3.07
N VAL A 111 -13.35 6.70 -3.21
CA VAL A 111 -14.07 7.93 -3.55
C VAL A 111 -13.88 9.00 -2.47
N LYS A 112 -13.91 8.62 -1.19
CA LYS A 112 -13.64 9.54 -0.08
C LYS A 112 -12.21 10.09 -0.15
N PHE A 113 -11.20 9.26 -0.41
CA PHE A 113 -9.80 9.69 -0.59
C PHE A 113 -9.66 10.68 -1.75
N ALA A 114 -10.21 10.35 -2.91
CA ALA A 114 -10.17 11.21 -4.08
C ALA A 114 -10.82 12.58 -3.82
N LYS A 115 -11.94 12.59 -3.08
CA LYS A 115 -12.62 13.82 -2.68
C LYS A 115 -11.74 14.65 -1.74
N THR A 116 -11.20 14.06 -0.68
CA THR A 116 -10.30 14.75 0.26
C THR A 116 -9.09 15.33 -0.47
N LEU A 117 -8.43 14.56 -1.35
CA LEU A 117 -7.31 15.04 -2.17
C LEU A 117 -7.69 16.24 -3.04
N SER A 118 -8.85 16.18 -3.72
CA SER A 118 -9.36 17.28 -4.53
C SER A 118 -9.62 18.53 -3.70
N ASP A 119 -10.26 18.38 -2.54
CA ASP A 119 -10.67 19.50 -1.68
C ASP A 119 -9.45 20.17 -1.05
N GLU A 120 -8.49 19.40 -0.52
CA GLU A 120 -7.22 19.93 0.01
C GLU A 120 -6.41 20.66 -1.07
N ARG A 121 -6.30 20.09 -2.27
CA ARG A 121 -5.60 20.75 -3.39
C ARG A 121 -6.24 22.09 -3.76
N LYS A 122 -7.57 22.16 -3.80
CA LYS A 122 -8.30 23.41 -4.09
C LYS A 122 -8.13 24.45 -2.99
N LEU A 123 -8.14 24.03 -1.73
CA LEU A 123 -8.04 24.93 -0.58
C LEU A 123 -6.64 25.53 -0.46
N ARG A 124 -5.61 24.70 -0.63
CA ARG A 124 -4.23 25.13 -0.36
C ARG A 124 -3.54 25.73 -1.59
N GLN A 125 -4.03 25.45 -2.80
CA GLN A 125 -3.30 25.72 -4.07
C GLN A 125 -1.85 25.20 -4.02
N GLU A 126 -1.60 24.18 -3.20
CA GLU A 126 -0.28 23.64 -2.90
C GLU A 126 0.10 22.52 -3.86
N ASN A 127 1.38 22.16 -3.78
CA ASN A 127 1.95 21.04 -4.49
C ASN A 127 1.44 19.71 -3.92
N LEU A 128 0.86 18.85 -4.77
CA LEU A 128 0.57 17.47 -4.40
C LEU A 128 1.85 16.64 -4.57
N ILE A 129 2.24 15.87 -3.56
CA ILE A 129 3.35 14.92 -3.66
C ILE A 129 2.79 13.50 -3.66
N ILE A 130 3.22 12.70 -4.64
CA ILE A 130 2.82 11.30 -4.79
C ILE A 130 4.06 10.43 -4.62
N TYR A 131 3.99 9.47 -3.70
CA TYR A 131 5.02 8.47 -3.47
C TYR A 131 4.52 7.13 -4.01
N VAL A 132 5.28 6.49 -4.90
CA VAL A 132 4.89 5.20 -5.50
C VAL A 132 5.97 4.16 -5.28
N GLU A 133 5.64 3.16 -4.46
CA GLU A 133 6.40 1.91 -4.34
C GLU A 133 5.84 0.89 -5.33
N ALA A 134 6.61 0.57 -6.36
CA ALA A 134 6.42 -0.59 -7.20
C ALA A 134 7.67 -0.81 -8.07
N CYS A 135 7.82 -2.04 -8.57
CA CYS A 135 8.72 -2.31 -9.69
C CYS A 135 8.30 -1.50 -10.91
N GLU A 136 9.28 -0.98 -11.65
CA GLU A 136 9.09 -0.17 -12.84
C GLU A 136 8.14 1.03 -12.65
N SER A 137 8.04 1.56 -11.42
CA SER A 137 7.06 2.59 -11.03
C SER A 137 7.21 3.90 -11.81
N GLY A 138 8.43 4.21 -12.30
CA GLY A 138 8.66 5.35 -13.18
C GLY A 138 7.85 5.29 -14.49
N SER A 139 7.52 4.08 -14.98
CA SER A 139 6.75 3.89 -16.22
C SER A 139 5.32 4.41 -16.13
N ILE A 140 4.76 4.55 -14.92
CA ILE A 140 3.41 5.06 -14.69
C ILE A 140 3.28 6.54 -15.09
N PHE A 141 4.37 7.30 -15.03
CA PHE A 141 4.38 8.75 -15.18
C PHE A 141 5.19 9.24 -16.39
N GLU A 142 6.08 8.40 -16.93
CA GLU A 142 6.93 8.74 -18.07
C GLU A 142 6.10 9.18 -19.29
N GLY A 143 6.30 10.43 -19.74
CA GLY A 143 5.57 11.01 -20.87
C GLY A 143 4.08 11.32 -20.62
N LEU A 144 3.58 11.12 -19.40
CA LEU A 144 2.16 11.30 -19.06
C LEU A 144 1.89 12.51 -18.15
N MET A 145 2.87 12.92 -17.33
CA MET A 145 2.69 14.01 -16.37
C MET A 145 2.92 15.39 -17.01
N PRO A 146 1.91 16.27 -17.04
CA PRO A 146 2.07 17.66 -17.45
C PRO A 146 2.86 18.47 -16.40
N GLU A 147 3.70 19.40 -16.87
CA GLU A 147 4.55 20.23 -15.99
C GLU A 147 3.77 21.31 -15.21
N ASP A 148 2.53 21.61 -15.61
CA ASP A 148 1.72 22.72 -15.08
C ASP A 148 0.74 22.33 -13.96
N LEU A 149 0.82 21.10 -13.44
CA LEU A 149 -0.16 20.60 -12.46
C LEU A 149 0.18 20.84 -10.99
N ASN A 150 1.32 21.43 -10.61
CA ASN A 150 1.77 21.49 -9.21
C ASN A 150 1.71 20.09 -8.55
N VAL A 151 2.16 19.05 -9.26
CA VAL A 151 2.24 17.68 -8.75
C VAL A 151 3.68 17.20 -8.87
N TYR A 152 4.23 16.71 -7.77
CA TYR A 152 5.54 16.08 -7.71
C TYR A 152 5.34 14.59 -7.46
N VAL A 153 6.10 13.77 -8.18
CA VAL A 153 6.03 12.32 -8.04
C VAL A 153 7.42 11.80 -7.73
N THR A 154 7.51 10.92 -6.76
CA THR A 154 8.71 10.16 -6.44
C THR A 154 8.37 8.67 -6.50
N THR A 155 9.22 7.92 -7.19
CA THR A 155 9.02 6.51 -7.51
C THR A 155 10.17 5.69 -6.94
N ALA A 156 9.87 4.47 -6.48
CA ALA A 156 10.89 3.56 -5.95
C ALA A 156 11.93 3.12 -6.99
N SER A 157 11.56 3.18 -8.26
CA SER A 157 12.38 2.74 -9.40
C SER A 157 12.07 3.55 -10.65
N ASN A 158 12.95 3.45 -11.66
CA ASN A 158 12.71 4.06 -12.98
C ASN A 158 11.75 3.20 -13.83
N ALA A 159 11.61 3.46 -15.13
CA ALA A 159 10.64 2.76 -15.98
C ALA A 159 11.04 1.32 -16.37
N VAL A 160 12.27 0.89 -16.10
CA VAL A 160 12.82 -0.40 -16.54
C VAL A 160 13.52 -1.19 -15.43
N GLU A 161 13.61 -0.62 -14.22
CA GLU A 161 14.23 -1.23 -13.06
C GLU A 161 13.17 -1.69 -12.05
N SER A 162 13.45 -2.80 -11.39
CA SER A 162 12.63 -3.27 -10.28
C SER A 162 12.97 -2.51 -8.99
N SER A 163 11.99 -2.36 -8.10
CA SER A 163 12.26 -1.89 -6.74
C SER A 163 12.82 -3.02 -5.88
N TRP A 164 13.29 -2.70 -4.68
CA TRP A 164 14.09 -3.61 -3.86
C TRP A 164 13.44 -3.87 -2.51
N GLY A 165 13.47 -5.13 -2.08
CA GLY A 165 13.22 -5.49 -0.69
C GLY A 165 14.38 -5.07 0.23
N THR A 166 14.09 -4.87 1.50
CA THR A 166 15.06 -4.66 2.58
C THR A 166 14.76 -5.59 3.75
N TYR A 167 15.68 -5.67 4.71
CA TYR A 167 15.61 -6.60 5.83
C TYR A 167 15.45 -8.06 5.37
N CYS A 168 16.28 -8.45 4.39
CA CYS A 168 16.27 -9.79 3.82
C CYS A 168 17.36 -10.69 4.44
N PRO A 169 17.21 -12.03 4.42
CA PRO A 169 18.25 -12.94 4.88
C PRO A 169 19.58 -12.69 4.15
N GLY A 170 20.64 -12.45 4.92
CA GLY A 170 21.97 -12.14 4.38
C GLY A 170 22.25 -10.65 4.12
N MET A 171 21.29 -9.75 4.36
CA MET A 171 21.51 -8.30 4.40
C MET A 171 21.89 -7.83 5.82
N ASP A 172 22.30 -6.57 5.95
CA ASP A 172 22.52 -5.89 7.23
C ASP A 172 21.63 -4.63 7.31
N PRO A 173 20.72 -4.52 8.29
CA PRO A 173 20.40 -5.54 9.28
C PRO A 173 19.58 -6.70 8.67
N PRO A 174 19.82 -7.96 9.09
CA PRO A 174 19.02 -9.10 8.67
C PRO A 174 17.69 -9.16 9.46
N PRO A 175 16.68 -9.87 8.93
CA PRO A 175 15.50 -10.21 9.71
C PRO A 175 15.85 -11.23 10.81
N PRO A 176 15.00 -11.41 11.84
CA PRO A 176 15.16 -12.49 12.81
C PRO A 176 15.32 -13.86 12.11
N PRO A 177 16.18 -14.78 12.62
CA PRO A 177 16.55 -16.01 11.91
C PRO A 177 15.40 -16.95 11.53
N GLU A 178 14.25 -16.82 12.20
CA GLU A 178 13.02 -17.55 11.89
C GLU A 178 12.34 -17.12 10.58
N TYR A 179 12.67 -15.93 10.05
CA TYR A 179 12.13 -15.42 8.78
C TYR A 179 13.12 -15.67 7.64
N MET A 180 12.66 -16.42 6.63
CA MET A 180 13.44 -16.74 5.42
C MET A 180 13.09 -15.82 4.24
N THR A 181 12.48 -14.67 4.51
CA THR A 181 11.98 -13.71 3.52
C THR A 181 12.31 -12.28 3.94
N CYS A 182 12.16 -11.31 3.04
CA CYS A 182 12.32 -9.89 3.35
C CYS A 182 11.16 -9.39 4.21
N LEU A 183 11.42 -8.38 5.05
CA LEU A 183 10.42 -7.78 5.96
C LEU A 183 10.06 -6.33 5.63
N GLY A 184 10.62 -5.77 4.55
CA GLY A 184 10.29 -4.42 4.10
C GLY A 184 10.62 -4.21 2.64
N ASP A 185 10.07 -3.13 2.08
CA ASP A 185 10.50 -2.58 0.78
C ASP A 185 11.41 -1.40 1.06
N LEU A 186 12.55 -1.33 0.39
CA LEU A 186 13.61 -0.35 0.67
C LEU A 186 13.09 1.09 0.60
N TYR A 187 12.37 1.43 -0.48
CA TYR A 187 11.85 2.78 -0.65
C TYR A 187 10.73 3.07 0.36
N SER A 188 9.83 2.11 0.61
CA SER A 188 8.78 2.26 1.61
C SER A 188 9.32 2.47 3.02
N VAL A 189 10.24 1.61 3.45
CA VAL A 189 10.91 1.70 4.75
C VAL A 189 11.68 3.01 4.87
N ALA A 190 12.40 3.42 3.84
CA ALA A 190 13.20 4.65 3.87
C ALA A 190 12.36 5.89 4.20
N TRP A 191 11.22 6.12 3.52
CA TRP A 191 10.39 7.28 3.84
C TRP A 191 9.66 7.13 5.17
N MET A 192 9.32 5.91 5.56
CA MET A 192 8.65 5.62 6.83
C MET A 192 9.58 5.85 8.04
N GLU A 193 10.86 5.47 7.90
CA GLU A 193 11.90 5.53 8.93
C GLU A 193 12.67 6.85 9.00
N ASP A 194 12.68 7.69 7.96
CA ASP A 194 13.23 9.07 7.94
C ASP A 194 12.68 9.97 9.08
N ARG A 195 11.70 9.48 9.83
CA ARG A 195 11.15 10.09 11.04
C ARG A 195 11.91 9.77 12.32
N PHE A 196 12.63 8.65 12.37
CA PHE A 196 13.33 8.16 13.56
C PHE A 196 14.79 8.64 13.59
N GLU A 197 15.38 9.05 12.46
CA GLU A 197 16.74 9.62 12.43
C GLU A 197 16.86 10.98 13.16
N PHE A 198 15.75 11.64 13.51
CA PHE A 198 15.78 12.88 14.28
C PHE A 198 15.94 12.70 15.81
N TYR A 199 16.15 11.46 16.30
CA TYR A 199 16.31 11.16 17.73
C TYR A 199 17.58 10.38 18.10
N THR A 200 18.60 10.33 17.24
CA THR A 200 19.93 9.78 17.57
C THR A 200 21.05 10.76 17.28
#